data_AF-A0A928MK09-F1
#
_entry.id   AF-A0A928MK09-F1
#
_cell.length_a   1.000
_cell.length_b   1.000
_cell.length_c   1.000
_cell.angle_alpha   90.00
_cell.angle_beta   90.00
_cell.angle_gamma   90.00
#
_symmetry.space_group_name_H-M   'P 1'
#
loop_
_entity.id
_entity.type
_entity.pdbx_description
1 polymer ?
#
loop_
_entity_poly.entity_id
_entity_poly.type
_entity_poly.pdbx_seq_one_letter_code
_entity_poly.pdbx_strand_id
1 'polypeptide(L)' 'MGLGAWAVVWLLGKPLRLLLRVAVGSGVLWLFDSLCGRFGVRLGLNGINASVVGLGGPFGLTALLLLRWMSL' A
#
# COMPACT_ATOMS: atom_id res chain seq x y z
N MET A 1 29.59 -4.88 23.12
CA MET A 1 28.78 -4.90 21.87
C MET A 1 27.31 -4.74 22.26
N GLY A 2 26.80 -3.60 22.72
CA GLY A 2 26.83 -2.28 22.12
C GLY A 2 25.38 -1.96 21.72
N LEU A 3 24.54 -1.56 22.68
CA LEU A 3 23.08 -1.31 22.56
C LEU A 3 22.68 -0.45 21.34
N GLY A 4 23.61 0.35 20.79
CA GLY A 4 23.42 1.14 19.57
C GLY A 4 23.21 0.33 18.28
N ALA A 5 23.81 -0.86 18.15
CA ALA A 5 23.62 -1.69 16.94
C ALA A 5 22.19 -2.23 16.83
N TRP A 6 21.60 -2.63 17.97
CA TRP A 6 20.20 -3.05 18.04
C TRP A 6 19.25 -1.89 17.78
N ALA A 7 19.54 -0.70 18.33
CA ALA A 7 18.74 0.50 18.08
C ALA A 7 18.72 0.86 16.58
N VAL A 8 19.86 0.78 15.88
CA VAL A 8 19.95 1.04 14.43
C VAL A 8 19.18 0.00 13.62
N VAL A 9 19.29 -1.29 13.95
CA VAL A 9 18.49 -2.35 13.28
C VAL A 9 16.99 -2.16 13.52
N TRP A 10 16.59 -1.73 14.71
CA TRP A 10 15.19 -1.44 15.03
C TRP A 10 14.68 -0.16 14.34
N LEU A 11 15.51 0.87 14.24
CA LEU A 11 15.21 2.14 13.56
C LEU A 11 15.22 2.00 12.04
N LEU A 12 16.06 1.14 11.44
CA LEU A 12 16.03 0.84 10.01
C LEU A 12 14.92 -0.17 9.66
N GLY A 13 14.60 -1.10 10.55
CA GLY A 13 13.58 -2.13 10.30
C GLY A 13 12.18 -1.56 10.14
N LYS A 14 11.84 -0.49 10.87
CA LYS A 14 10.54 0.21 10.77
C LYS A 14 10.29 0.86 9.41
N PRO A 15 11.16 1.75 8.88
CA PRO A 15 10.98 2.37 7.57
C PRO A 15 11.09 1.35 6.44
N LEU A 16 11.96 0.33 6.57
CA LEU A 16 12.06 -0.74 5.57
C LEU A 16 10.76 -1.55 5.49
N ARG A 17 10.15 -1.89 6.63
CA ARG A 17 8.86 -2.58 6.67
C ARG A 17 7.73 -1.71 6.11
N LEU A 18 7.82 -0.39 6.26
CA LEU A 18 6.88 0.56 5.70
C LEU A 18 7.02 0.65 4.17
N LEU A 19 8.24 0.74 3.66
CA LEU A 19 8.55 0.71 2.22
C LEU A 19 8.10 -0.60 1.58
N LEU A 20 8.35 -1.74 2.23
CA LEU A 20 7.85 -3.06 1.79
C LEU A 20 6.33 -3.09 1.70
N ARG A 21 5.63 -2.56 2.72
CA ARG A 21 4.17 -2.48 2.70
C ARG A 21 3.67 -1.58 1.56
N VAL A 22 4.28 -0.42 1.36
CA VAL A 22 3.93 0.48 0.25
C VAL A 22 4.22 -0.19 -1.10
N ALA A 23 5.32 -0.92 -1.24
CA ALA A 23 5.63 -1.68 -2.46
C ALA A 23 4.60 -2.78 -2.73
N VAL A 24 4.18 -3.51 -1.69
CA VAL A 24 3.11 -4.50 -1.78
C VAL A 24 1.79 -3.83 -2.17
N GLY A 25 1.41 -2.73 -1.51
CA GLY A 25 0.21 -1.98 -1.84
C GLY A 25 0.20 -1.42 -3.27
N SER A 26 1.37 -0.97 -3.74
CA SER A 26 1.58 -0.56 -5.14
C SER A 26 1.40 -1.73 -6.10
N GLY A 27 2.00 -2.89 -5.80
CA GLY A 27 1.86 -4.09 -6.62
C GLY A 27 0.42 -4.58 -6.71
N VAL A 28 -0.30 -4.56 -5.60
CA VAL A 28 -1.73 -4.92 -5.56
C VAL A 28 -2.57 -3.93 -6.36
N LEU A 29 -2.34 -2.62 -6.22
CA LEU A 29 -3.03 -1.61 -7.03
C LEU A 29 -2.71 -1.73 -8.52
N TRP A 30 -1.48 -2.08 -8.87
CA TRP A 30 -1.07 -2.28 -10.25
C TRP A 30 -1.74 -3.51 -10.86
N LEU A 31 -1.79 -4.61 -10.11
CA LEU A 31 -2.50 -5.81 -10.53
C LEU A 31 -4.01 -5.53 -10.66
N PHE A 32 -4.58 -4.81 -9.70
CA PHE A 32 -5.97 -4.39 -9.73
C PHE A 32 -6.27 -3.51 -10.94
N ASP A 33 -5.46 -2.49 -11.21
CA ASP A 33 -5.67 -1.59 -12.36
C ASP A 33 -5.49 -2.32 -13.70
N SER A 34 -4.56 -3.29 -13.77
CA SER A 34 -4.36 -4.12 -14.96
C SER A 34 -5.56 -5.04 -15.26
N LEU A 35 -6.19 -5.59 -14.22
CA LEU A 35 -7.34 -6.48 -14.33
C LEU A 35 -8.66 -5.71 -14.49
N CYS A 36 -8.90 -4.75 -13.61
CA CYS A 36 -10.16 -4.01 -13.48
C CYS A 36 -10.20 -2.72 -14.30
N GLY A 37 -9.06 -2.18 -14.72
CA GLY A 37 -9.01 -0.98 -15.55
C GLY A 37 -9.60 -1.17 -16.94
N ARG A 38 -9.69 -2.41 -17.44
CA ARG A 38 -10.44 -2.77 -18.65
C ARG A 38 -11.96 -2.74 -18.45
N PHE A 39 -12.43 -2.83 -17.21
CA PHE A 39 -13.84 -2.78 -16.84
C PHE A 39 -14.27 -1.37 -16.37
N GLY A 40 -13.44 -0.34 -16.60
CA GLY A 40 -13.74 1.04 -16.21
C GLY A 40 -13.50 1.37 -14.73
N VAL A 41 -13.07 0.40 -13.93
CA VAL A 41 -12.77 0.60 -12.50
C VAL A 41 -11.28 0.85 -12.33
N ARG A 42 -10.90 2.13 -12.18
CA ARG A 42 -9.52 2.56 -11.90
C ARG A 42 -9.45 3.24 -10.54
N LEU A 43 -8.64 2.69 -9.65
CA LEU A 43 -8.32 3.30 -8.35
C LEU A 43 -7.12 4.26 -8.45
N GLY A 44 -6.29 4.14 -9.51
CA GLY A 44 -5.11 4.96 -9.71
C GLY A 44 -3.93 4.58 -8.82
N LEU A 45 -2.77 4.36 -9.45
CA LEU A 45 -1.50 4.13 -8.77
C LEU A 45 -0.92 5.46 -8.29
N ASN A 46 -1.14 5.77 -7.01
CA ASN A 46 -0.49 6.89 -6.33
C ASN A 46 0.05 6.41 -4.98
N GLY A 47 1.11 7.05 -4.48
CA GLY A 47 1.72 6.73 -3.18
C GLY A 47 0.72 6.73 -2.02
N ILE A 48 -0.32 7.59 -2.05
CA ILE A 48 -1.37 7.60 -1.02
C ILE A 48 -2.19 6.30 -1.07
N ASN A 49 -2.72 5.93 -2.23
CA ASN A 49 -3.51 4.71 -2.40
C ASN A 49 -2.66 3.47 -2.09
N ALA A 50 -1.41 3.45 -2.55
CA ALA A 50 -0.46 2.37 -2.26
C ALA A 50 -0.16 2.23 -0.77
N SER A 51 -0.11 3.34 -0.04
CA SER A 51 0.03 3.33 1.42
C SER A 51 -1.23 2.81 2.10
N VAL A 52 -2.42 3.21 1.64
CA VAL A 52 -3.70 2.74 2.16
C VAL A 52 -3.86 1.22 1.96
N VAL A 53 -3.55 0.70 0.77
CA VAL A 53 -3.58 -0.75 0.48
C VAL A 53 -2.44 -1.48 1.16
N GLY A 54 -1.25 -0.88 1.20
CA GLY A 54 -0.07 -1.51 1.80
C GLY A 54 -0.14 -1.63 3.32
N LEU A 55 -0.72 -0.64 3.99
CA LEU A 55 -0.92 -0.62 5.44
C LEU A 55 -2.23 -1.30 5.85
N GLY A 56 -3.30 -1.07 5.10
CA GLY A 56 -4.64 -1.59 5.38
C GLY A 56 -4.91 -2.97 4.77
N GLY A 57 -4.01 -3.48 3.92
CA GLY A 57 -4.18 -4.75 3.23
C GLY A 57 -5.50 -4.82 2.43
N PRO A 58 -6.25 -5.92 2.51
CA PRO A 58 -7.52 -6.06 1.80
C PRO A 58 -8.55 -5.02 2.25
N PHE A 59 -8.59 -4.64 3.53
CA PHE A 59 -9.50 -3.59 4.02
C PHE A 59 -9.21 -2.22 3.40
N GLY A 60 -7.93 -1.88 3.21
CA GLY A 60 -7.53 -0.65 2.52
C GLY A 60 -8.01 -0.61 1.08
N LEU A 61 -7.96 -1.75 0.39
CA LEU A 61 -8.44 -1.89 -0.98
C LEU A 61 -9.97 -1.78 -1.05
N THR A 62 -10.70 -2.45 -0.16
CA THR A 62 -12.16 -2.34 -0.04
C THR A 62 -12.60 -0.91 0.27
N ALA A 63 -11.88 -0.20 1.14
CA ALA A 63 -12.16 1.20 1.46
C ALA A 63 -11.98 2.12 0.24
N LEU A 64 -10.91 1.92 -0.54
CA LEU A 64 -10.70 2.66 -1.79
C LEU A 64 -11.80 2.36 -2.82
N LEU A 65 -12.24 1.11 -2.93
CA LEU A 65 -13.37 0.74 -3.79
C LEU A 65 -14.67 1.38 -3.35
N LEU A 66 -14.96 1.41 -2.04
CA LEU A 66 -16.12 2.08 -1.47
C LEU A 66 -16.09 3.59 -1.70
N LEU A 67 -14.93 4.23 -1.49
CA LEU A 67 -14.75 5.65 -1.78
C LEU A 67 -14.94 5.95 -3.28
N ARG A 68 -14.43 5.08 -4.14
CA ARG A 68 -14.65 5.18 -5.59
C ARG A 68 -16.13 5.01 -5.95
N TRP A 69 -16.83 4.08 -5.29
CA TRP A 69 -18.26 3.85 -5.49
C TRP A 69 -19.11 5.03 -5.03
N MET A 70 -18.77 5.67 -3.91
CA MET A 70 -19.47 6.85 -3.37
C MET A 70 -19.18 8.14 -4.15
N SER A 71 -18.13 8.16 -4.98
CA SER A 71 -17.76 9.30 -5.83
C SER A 71 -18.24 9.17 -7.27
N LEU A 72 -18.95 8.09 -7.59
CA LEU A 72 -19.69 7.85 -8.83
C LEU A 72 -21.09 8.45 -8.74
#